data_AF-A0A258GFA7-F1
#
_entry.id   AF-A0A258GFA7-F1
#
_cell.length_a   1.000
_cell.length_b   1.000
_cell.length_c   1.000
_cell.angle_alpha   90.00
_cell.angle_beta   90.00
_cell.angle_gamma   90.00
#
_symmetry.space_group_name_H-M   'P 1'
#
loop_
_entity.id
_entity.type
_entity.pdbx_description
1 polymer ?
#
loop_
_entity_poly.entity_id
_entity_poly.type
_entity_poly.pdbx_seq_one_letter_code
_entity_poly.pdbx_strand_id
1 'polypeptide(L)'
;MTTKSKSFPARLDIDYPSKLSRLTTFFRLILAVPIAFILALITAADSSTVVDEAGRQITTSSGGIMVGIFIATALMILFRQRYPRWWFDFALEFNRFSARVGAYLFLLTDKYPSTVDKQSVSLNLEYPDVKKDLNRWLPLVKWILAIPHYIVLIILAIGALFATIIAWFAILFTGRYPKSLFNYVVGVGRWSLRVATYSELLITDKYPPFSLK
;
A
#
# COMPACT_ATOMS: atom_id res chain seq x y z
N MET A 1 -33.23 14.44 -5.40
CA MET A 1 -31.98 14.47 -4.60
C MET A 1 -31.25 13.15 -4.81
N THR A 2 -30.23 13.15 -5.67
CA THR A 2 -29.39 11.96 -5.89
C THR A 2 -28.52 11.75 -4.67
N THR A 3 -28.74 10.66 -3.93
CA THR A 3 -27.87 10.20 -2.87
C THR A 3 -26.49 9.96 -3.46
N LYS A 4 -25.57 10.92 -3.27
CA LYS A 4 -24.15 10.76 -3.55
C LYS A 4 -23.70 9.60 -2.65
N SER A 5 -23.68 8.38 -3.18
CA SER A 5 -23.10 7.22 -2.50
C SER A 5 -21.74 7.68 -2.03
N LYS A 6 -21.56 7.83 -0.70
CA LYS A 6 -20.28 8.26 -0.10
C LYS A 6 -19.28 7.15 -0.38
N SER A 7 -18.68 7.21 -1.56
CA SER A 7 -17.56 6.37 -1.99
C SER A 7 -16.50 6.41 -0.91
N PHE A 8 -15.84 5.28 -0.67
CA PHE A 8 -14.74 5.23 0.28
C PHE A 8 -13.66 6.29 -0.07
N PRO A 9 -13.04 6.97 0.92
CA PRO A 9 -12.12 8.09 0.68
C PRO A 9 -10.78 7.70 0.04
N ALA A 10 -10.60 6.43 -0.30
CA ALA A 10 -9.44 5.90 -1.01
C ALA A 10 -9.85 5.24 -2.31
N ARG A 11 -9.16 5.60 -3.39
CA ARG A 11 -9.41 5.10 -4.74
C ARG A 11 -8.09 4.71 -5.40
N LEU A 12 -8.03 3.48 -5.90
CA LEU A 12 -6.96 2.97 -6.73
C LEU A 12 -7.55 2.55 -8.08
N ASP A 13 -7.08 3.20 -9.13
CA ASP A 13 -7.39 2.85 -10.51
C ASP A 13 -6.11 2.46 -11.25
N ILE A 14 -6.19 1.37 -12.01
CA ILE A 14 -5.09 0.82 -12.80
C ILE A 14 -5.68 0.47 -14.16
N ASP A 15 -5.19 1.16 -15.19
CA ASP A 15 -5.65 0.92 -16.55
C ASP A 15 -5.24 -0.48 -17.01
N TYR A 16 -6.17 -1.20 -17.63
CA TYR A 16 -5.89 -2.52 -18.18
C TYR A 16 -5.01 -2.41 -19.44
N PRO A 17 -3.81 -3.02 -19.46
CA PRO A 17 -2.94 -2.96 -20.64
C PRO A 17 -3.47 -3.86 -21.76
N SER A 18 -3.60 -3.31 -22.98
CA SER A 18 -4.05 -4.09 -24.14
C SER A 18 -3.04 -5.16 -24.56
N LYS A 19 -1.75 -4.88 -24.39
CA LYS A 19 -0.62 -5.76 -24.68
C LYS A 19 0.51 -5.49 -23.71
N LEU A 20 1.21 -6.55 -23.33
CA LEU A 20 2.42 -6.49 -22.52
C LEU A 20 3.63 -7.05 -23.29
N SER A 21 4.80 -6.51 -23.01
CA SER A 21 6.09 -6.91 -23.55
C SER A 21 6.56 -8.19 -22.85
N ARG A 22 6.95 -9.15 -23.67
CA ARG A 22 7.44 -10.46 -23.20
C ARG A 22 8.80 -10.33 -22.54
N LEU A 23 9.67 -9.46 -23.08
CA LEU A 23 11.03 -9.29 -22.60
C LEU A 23 11.06 -8.66 -21.19
N THR A 24 10.32 -7.57 -20.98
CA THR A 24 10.21 -6.91 -19.67
C THR A 24 9.51 -7.79 -18.66
N THR A 25 8.55 -8.61 -19.10
CA THR A 25 7.87 -9.60 -18.26
C THR A 25 8.80 -10.73 -17.84
N PHE A 26 9.61 -11.26 -18.76
CA PHE A 26 10.58 -12.31 -18.46
C PHE A 26 11.62 -11.84 -17.43
N PHE A 27 12.20 -10.66 -17.63
CA PHE A 27 13.23 -10.09 -16.75
C PHE A 27 12.66 -9.27 -15.58
N ARG A 28 11.35 -9.37 -15.29
CA ARG A 28 10.67 -8.45 -14.37
C ARG A 28 11.32 -8.38 -13.00
N LEU A 29 11.65 -9.53 -12.40
CA LEU A 29 12.23 -9.59 -11.06
C LEU A 29 13.58 -8.89 -10.99
N ILE A 30 14.43 -9.07 -12.00
CA ILE A 30 15.75 -8.43 -12.09
C ILE A 30 15.59 -6.93 -12.29
N LEU A 31 14.73 -6.52 -13.24
CA LEU A 31 14.47 -5.10 -13.51
C LEU A 31 13.85 -4.39 -12.30
N ALA A 32 13.07 -5.09 -11.48
CA ALA A 32 12.46 -4.51 -10.30
C ALA A 32 13.42 -4.35 -9.11
N VAL A 33 14.60 -5.00 -9.09
CA VAL A 33 15.52 -4.96 -7.94
C VAL A 33 15.88 -3.53 -7.51
N PRO A 34 16.30 -2.61 -8.40
CA PRO A 34 16.70 -1.27 -7.96
C PRO A 34 15.56 -0.51 -7.29
N ILE A 35 14.35 -0.56 -7.86
CA ILE A 35 13.22 0.19 -7.33
C ILE A 35 12.62 -0.47 -6.08
N ALA A 36 12.63 -1.81 -6.03
CA ALA A 36 12.24 -2.56 -4.85
C ALA A 36 13.21 -2.30 -3.69
N PHE A 37 14.51 -2.18 -3.97
CA PHE A 37 15.53 -1.83 -2.98
C PHE A 37 15.33 -0.42 -2.43
N ILE A 38 15.06 0.57 -3.29
CA ILE A 38 14.73 1.94 -2.86
C ILE A 38 13.50 1.93 -1.96
N LEU A 39 12.43 1.25 -2.38
CA LEU A 39 11.22 1.13 -1.57
C LEU A 39 11.51 0.47 -0.22
N ALA A 40 12.26 -0.64 -0.23
CA ALA A 40 12.66 -1.36 0.98
C ALA A 40 13.45 -0.45 1.94
N LEU A 41 14.40 0.34 1.44
CA LEU A 41 15.23 1.24 2.24
C LEU A 41 14.39 2.31 2.95
N ILE A 42 13.35 2.84 2.30
CA ILE A 42 12.45 3.83 2.90
C ILE A 42 11.58 3.19 4.00
N THR A 43 11.22 1.91 3.84
CA THR A 43 10.39 1.17 4.80
C THR A 43 11.16 0.46 5.90
N ALA A 44 12.47 0.27 5.73
CA ALA A 44 13.28 -0.60 6.55
C ALA A 44 13.23 -0.16 8.02
N ALA A 45 13.09 -1.16 8.90
CA ALA A 45 13.37 -1.03 10.31
C ALA A 45 14.71 -1.74 10.57
N ASP A 46 15.57 -1.14 11.38
CA ASP A 46 16.86 -1.71 11.75
C ASP A 46 16.84 -2.17 13.20
N SER A 47 17.50 -3.29 13.50
CA SER A 47 17.63 -3.81 14.86
C SER A 47 19.08 -4.19 15.11
N SER A 48 19.78 -3.43 15.92
CA SER A 48 21.15 -3.73 16.36
C SER A 48 21.12 -4.35 17.75
N THR A 49 21.84 -5.44 17.95
CA THR A 49 22.04 -6.03 19.28
C THR A 49 23.51 -5.93 19.63
N VAL A 50 23.81 -5.18 20.68
CA VAL A 50 25.16 -5.01 21.22
C VAL A 50 25.24 -5.80 22.52
N VAL A 51 26.29 -6.60 22.68
CA VAL A 51 26.57 -7.31 23.93
C VAL A 51 27.52 -6.44 24.75
N ASP A 52 27.07 -6.02 25.93
CA ASP A 52 27.86 -5.23 26.87
C ASP A 52 28.96 -6.09 27.54
N GLU A 53 29.95 -5.48 28.17
CA GLU A 53 31.08 -6.16 28.84
C GLU A 53 30.62 -7.14 29.93
N ALA A 54 29.43 -6.92 30.51
CA ALA A 54 28.78 -7.82 31.47
C ALA A 54 28.01 -8.99 30.82
N GLY A 55 28.11 -9.19 29.50
CA GLY A 55 27.38 -10.21 28.76
C GLY A 55 25.90 -9.92 28.53
N ARG A 56 25.43 -8.69 28.81
CA ARG A 56 24.03 -8.27 28.61
C ARG A 56 23.78 -7.92 27.16
N GLN A 57 22.73 -8.50 26.57
CA GLN A 57 22.29 -8.15 25.22
C GLN A 57 21.40 -6.91 25.27
N ILE A 58 21.83 -5.83 24.64
CA ILE A 58 21.05 -4.60 24.47
C ILE A 58 20.62 -4.53 23.02
N THR A 59 19.34 -4.79 22.76
CA THR A 59 18.76 -4.65 21.42
C THR A 59 18.19 -3.24 21.27
N THR A 60 18.74 -2.48 20.33
CA THR A 60 18.20 -1.19 19.89
C THR A 60 17.49 -1.41 18.55
N SER A 61 16.18 -1.15 18.52
CA SER A 61 15.41 -1.19 17.29
C SER A 61 15.01 0.23 16.87
N SER A 62 15.31 0.59 15.63
CA SER A 62 14.82 1.81 15.00
C SER A 62 13.66 1.44 14.05
N GLY A 63 12.53 2.15 14.20
CA GLY A 63 11.41 2.00 13.29
C GLY A 63 11.63 2.77 11.99
N GLY A 64 11.13 2.24 10.86
CA GLY A 64 11.17 2.94 9.58
C GLY A 64 10.37 4.25 9.62
N ILE A 65 10.68 5.17 8.68
CA ILE A 65 10.09 6.52 8.62
C ILE A 65 8.55 6.47 8.63
N MET A 66 7.96 5.50 7.92
CA MET A 66 6.51 5.33 7.87
C MET A 66 5.90 4.99 9.23
N VAL A 67 6.55 4.14 10.03
CA VAL A 67 6.10 3.82 11.39
C VAL A 67 6.19 5.05 12.29
N GLY A 68 7.27 5.82 12.18
CA GLY A 68 7.44 7.07 12.90
C GLY A 68 6.35 8.10 12.56
N ILE A 69 6.06 8.30 11.27
CA ILE A 69 5.00 9.20 10.80
C ILE A 69 3.62 8.71 11.24
N PHE A 70 3.35 7.41 11.19
CA PHE A 70 2.11 6.84 11.69
C PHE A 70 1.91 7.16 13.17
N ILE A 71 2.89 6.85 14.02
CA ILE A 71 2.82 7.10 15.46
C ILE A 71 2.67 8.61 15.73
N ALA A 72 3.48 9.44 15.07
CA ALA A 72 3.39 10.89 15.20
C ALA A 72 2.00 11.42 14.78
N THR A 73 1.44 10.90 13.69
CA THR A 73 0.09 11.23 13.20
C THR A 73 -0.97 10.81 14.20
N ALA A 74 -0.88 9.60 14.76
CA ALA A 74 -1.79 9.11 15.80
C ALA A 74 -1.78 10.03 17.03
N LEU A 75 -0.60 10.42 17.51
CA LEU A 75 -0.45 11.32 18.65
C LEU A 75 -0.95 12.74 18.35
N MET A 76 -0.71 13.23 17.13
CA MET A 76 -1.23 14.53 16.69
C MET A 76 -2.76 14.56 16.60
N ILE A 77 -3.38 13.49 16.13
CA ILE A 77 -4.83 13.34 16.14
C ILE A 77 -5.34 13.25 17.58
N LEU A 78 -4.69 12.44 18.42
CA LEU A 78 -5.07 12.21 19.82
C LEU A 78 -5.04 13.49 20.67
N PHE A 79 -3.92 14.21 20.65
CA PHE A 79 -3.69 15.36 21.53
C PHE A 79 -4.06 16.70 20.90
N ARG A 80 -3.84 16.85 19.59
CA ARG A 80 -4.00 18.14 18.89
C ARG A 80 -5.18 18.15 17.93
N GLN A 81 -5.82 17.02 17.65
CA GLN A 81 -6.86 16.88 16.62
C GLN A 81 -6.44 17.52 15.30
N ARG A 82 -5.18 17.28 14.91
CA ARG A 82 -4.61 17.79 13.66
C ARG A 82 -3.89 16.69 12.92
N TYR A 83 -3.99 16.75 11.59
CA TYR A 83 -3.21 15.93 10.67
C TYR A 83 -2.37 16.88 9.80
N PRO A 84 -1.07 17.07 10.11
CA PRO A 84 -0.19 17.92 9.33
C PRO A 84 -0.23 17.60 7.83
N ARG A 85 -0.41 18.63 6.99
CA ARG A 85 -0.56 18.48 5.53
C ARG A 85 0.63 17.77 4.90
N TRP A 86 1.84 18.19 5.25
CA TRP A 86 3.05 17.59 4.68
C TRP A 86 3.25 16.11 5.07
N TRP A 87 2.76 15.66 6.24
CA TRP A 87 2.75 14.23 6.61
C TRP A 87 1.80 13.43 5.72
N PHE A 88 0.60 13.97 5.50
CA PHE A 88 -0.37 13.38 4.59
C PHE A 88 0.18 13.36 3.15
N ASP A 89 0.75 14.45 2.67
CA ASP A 89 1.28 14.57 1.31
C ASP A 89 2.42 13.57 1.08
N PHE A 90 3.33 13.45 2.07
CA PHE A 90 4.38 12.42 2.04
C PHE A 90 3.79 11.00 2.00
N ALA A 91 2.85 10.69 2.90
CA ALA A 91 2.23 9.37 2.95
C ALA A 91 1.44 9.04 1.66
N LEU A 92 0.79 10.04 1.07
CA LEU A 92 0.08 9.92 -0.21
C LEU A 92 1.04 9.63 -1.36
N GLU A 93 2.12 10.40 -1.50
CA GLU A 93 3.11 10.19 -2.56
C GLU A 93 3.87 8.88 -2.38
N PHE A 94 4.18 8.52 -1.14
CA PHE A 94 4.76 7.22 -0.83
C PHE A 94 3.83 6.07 -1.24
N ASN A 95 2.54 6.15 -0.93
CA ASN A 95 1.57 5.13 -1.35
C ASN A 95 1.37 5.10 -2.87
N ARG A 96 1.40 6.25 -3.55
CA ARG A 96 1.39 6.33 -5.03
C ARG A 96 2.59 5.61 -5.62
N PHE A 97 3.78 5.87 -5.09
CA PHE A 97 5.00 5.21 -5.51
C PHE A 97 4.95 3.70 -5.25
N SER A 98 4.59 3.27 -4.05
CA SER A 98 4.41 1.86 -3.68
C SER A 98 3.39 1.16 -4.58
N ALA A 99 2.28 1.81 -4.93
CA ALA A 99 1.29 1.27 -5.84
C ALA A 99 1.85 1.07 -7.27
N ARG A 100 2.69 1.99 -7.78
CA ARG A 100 3.37 1.84 -9.08
C ARG A 100 4.37 0.68 -9.04
N VAL A 101 5.15 0.57 -7.98
CA VAL A 101 6.11 -0.55 -7.79
C VAL A 101 5.37 -1.88 -7.71
N GLY A 102 4.30 -1.95 -6.91
CA GLY A 102 3.43 -3.13 -6.82
C GLY A 102 2.81 -3.50 -8.17
N ALA A 103 2.26 -2.53 -8.90
CA ALA A 103 1.69 -2.77 -10.22
C ALA A 103 2.72 -3.30 -11.22
N TYR A 104 3.96 -2.83 -11.17
CA TYR A 104 5.05 -3.35 -11.99
C TYR A 104 5.44 -4.78 -11.60
N LEU A 105 5.62 -5.05 -10.31
CA LEU A 105 5.94 -6.39 -9.79
C LEU A 105 4.86 -7.42 -10.12
N PHE A 106 3.60 -7.04 -10.01
CA PHE A 106 2.44 -7.89 -10.32
C PHE A 106 2.05 -7.91 -11.80
N LEU A 107 2.93 -7.40 -12.69
CA LEU A 107 2.79 -7.42 -14.15
C LEU A 107 1.57 -6.63 -14.68
N LEU A 108 1.01 -5.73 -13.89
CA LEU A 108 -0.15 -4.91 -14.27
C LEU A 108 0.22 -3.79 -15.24
N THR A 109 1.51 -3.43 -15.33
CA THR A 109 2.04 -2.42 -16.25
C THR A 109 3.45 -2.79 -16.72
N ASP A 110 3.79 -2.40 -17.95
CA ASP A 110 5.16 -2.48 -18.46
C ASP A 110 6.01 -1.27 -18.16
N LYS A 111 5.38 -0.13 -17.85
CA LYS A 111 6.10 1.11 -17.61
C LYS A 111 6.87 0.99 -16.31
N TYR A 112 8.18 1.18 -16.37
CA TYR A 112 9.03 1.19 -15.17
C TYR A 112 8.51 2.23 -14.17
N PRO A 113 8.44 1.93 -12.86
CA PRO A 113 7.82 2.82 -11.88
C PRO A 113 8.55 4.17 -11.81
N SER A 114 7.82 5.26 -12.07
CA SER A 114 8.36 6.62 -11.89
C SER A 114 8.12 7.10 -10.46
N THR A 115 9.13 7.77 -9.90
CA THR A 115 9.06 8.41 -8.59
C THR A 115 8.30 9.73 -8.64
N VAL A 116 8.24 10.38 -9.79
CA VAL A 116 7.68 11.75 -9.94
C VAL A 116 6.52 11.82 -10.93
N ASP A 117 6.56 11.04 -12.01
CA ASP A 117 5.60 11.18 -13.10
C ASP A 117 4.29 10.47 -12.81
N LYS A 118 3.20 11.04 -13.34
CA LYS A 118 1.92 10.34 -13.41
C LYS A 118 2.02 9.17 -14.41
N GLN A 119 1.43 8.04 -14.03
CA GLN A 119 1.42 6.79 -14.80
C GLN A 119 0.00 6.20 -14.81
N SER A 120 -0.20 5.06 -15.47
CA SER A 120 -1.47 4.32 -15.53
C SER A 120 -1.98 3.80 -14.19
N VAL A 121 -1.25 4.05 -13.10
CA VAL A 121 -1.63 3.74 -11.72
C VAL A 121 -1.99 5.06 -11.04
N SER A 122 -3.29 5.28 -10.84
CA SER A 122 -3.80 6.46 -10.14
C SER A 122 -4.27 6.07 -8.74
N LEU A 123 -3.69 6.73 -7.74
CA LEU A 123 -4.07 6.58 -6.34
C LEU A 123 -4.45 7.95 -5.79
N ASN A 124 -5.69 8.05 -5.32
CA ASN A 124 -6.26 9.26 -4.76
C ASN A 124 -6.79 8.99 -3.36
N LEU A 125 -6.35 9.81 -2.42
CA LEU A 125 -6.83 9.83 -1.05
C LEU A 125 -7.44 11.20 -0.78
N GLU A 126 -8.62 11.21 -0.17
CA GLU A 126 -9.28 12.43 0.27
C GLU A 126 -8.67 12.88 1.60
N TYR A 127 -8.21 14.13 1.67
CA TYR A 127 -7.69 14.67 2.92
C TYR A 127 -8.83 14.86 3.94
N PRO A 128 -8.70 14.36 5.18
CA PRO A 128 -9.81 14.36 6.14
C PRO A 128 -10.00 15.71 6.84
N ASP A 129 -11.25 16.08 7.14
CA ASP A 129 -11.54 17.11 8.13
C ASP A 129 -11.40 16.48 9.53
N VAL A 130 -10.22 16.57 10.13
CA VAL A 130 -9.87 15.87 11.38
C VAL A 130 -10.87 16.12 12.51
N LYS A 131 -11.50 17.29 12.59
CA LYS A 131 -12.44 17.60 13.66
C LYS A 131 -13.83 17.00 13.44
N LYS A 132 -14.21 16.72 12.19
CA LYS A 132 -15.54 16.23 11.82
C LYS A 132 -15.54 14.75 11.50
N ASP A 133 -14.48 14.28 10.82
CA ASP A 133 -14.42 12.95 10.22
C ASP A 133 -13.64 11.95 11.08
N LEU A 134 -12.84 12.41 12.05
CA LEU A 134 -11.97 11.56 12.87
C LEU A 134 -12.22 11.72 14.37
N ASN A 135 -12.30 10.59 15.06
CA ASN A 135 -12.34 10.51 16.51
C ASN A 135 -10.91 10.41 17.07
N ARG A 136 -10.60 11.28 18.03
CA ARG A 136 -9.26 11.40 18.65
C ARG A 136 -8.73 10.10 19.28
N TRP A 137 -9.60 9.23 19.79
CA TRP A 137 -9.19 8.01 20.51
C TRP A 137 -9.07 6.79 19.60
N LEU A 138 -9.76 6.83 18.45
CA LEU A 138 -9.82 5.69 17.54
C LEU A 138 -8.43 5.24 17.02
N PRO A 139 -7.45 6.14 16.74
CA PRO A 139 -6.10 5.72 16.33
C PRO A 139 -5.45 4.66 17.24
N LEU A 140 -5.77 4.66 18.54
CA LEU A 140 -5.21 3.71 19.51
C LEU A 140 -5.77 2.28 19.37
N VAL A 141 -6.92 2.12 18.72
CA VAL A 141 -7.63 0.82 18.62
C VAL A 141 -7.85 0.36 17.18
N LYS A 142 -7.72 1.25 16.17
CA LYS A 142 -7.94 0.91 14.76
C LYS A 142 -7.10 -0.25 14.26
N TRP A 143 -5.84 -0.31 14.68
CA TRP A 143 -4.93 -1.37 14.27
C TRP A 143 -5.37 -2.76 14.77
N ILE A 144 -6.04 -2.84 15.93
CA ILE A 144 -6.66 -4.08 16.43
C ILE A 144 -7.88 -4.46 15.58
N LEU A 145 -8.74 -3.47 15.29
CA LEU A 145 -9.94 -3.68 14.46
C LEU A 145 -9.63 -4.09 13.02
N ALA A 146 -8.42 -3.79 12.54
CA ALA A 146 -7.92 -4.19 11.23
C ALA A 146 -7.33 -5.61 11.20
N ILE A 147 -7.13 -6.29 12.34
CA ILE A 147 -6.59 -7.66 12.39
C ILE A 147 -7.38 -8.64 11.51
N PRO A 148 -8.73 -8.68 11.54
CA PRO A 148 -9.50 -9.56 10.66
C PRO A 148 -9.24 -9.28 9.17
N HIS A 149 -9.04 -8.02 8.79
CA HIS A 149 -8.69 -7.65 7.43
C HIS A 149 -7.31 -8.16 7.05
N TYR A 150 -6.30 -7.99 7.90
CA TYR A 150 -4.94 -8.45 7.63
C TYR A 150 -4.90 -9.96 7.39
N ILE A 151 -5.62 -10.75 8.19
CA ILE A 151 -5.71 -12.21 8.01
C ILE A 151 -6.25 -12.57 6.62
N VAL A 152 -7.37 -11.97 6.21
CA VAL A 152 -7.96 -12.27 4.89
C VAL A 152 -7.08 -11.74 3.76
N LEU A 153 -6.49 -10.55 3.91
CA LEU A 153 -5.60 -9.98 2.91
C LEU A 153 -4.34 -10.82 2.71
N ILE A 154 -3.78 -11.45 3.75
CA ILE A 154 -2.65 -12.38 3.61
C ILE A 154 -3.05 -13.58 2.73
N ILE A 155 -4.21 -14.18 2.99
CA ILE A 155 -4.73 -15.30 2.18
C ILE A 155 -4.92 -14.87 0.72
N LEU A 156 -5.52 -13.70 0.50
CA LEU A 156 -5.72 -13.17 -0.84
C LEU A 156 -4.41 -12.79 -1.54
N ALA A 157 -3.43 -12.27 -0.81
CA ALA A 157 -2.10 -11.94 -1.32
C ALA A 157 -1.39 -13.21 -1.81
N ILE A 158 -1.50 -14.33 -1.09
CA ILE A 158 -1.02 -15.63 -1.56
C ILE A 158 -1.70 -16.01 -2.87
N GLY A 159 -3.02 -15.87 -2.96
CA GLY A 159 -3.75 -16.07 -4.22
C GLY A 159 -3.27 -15.12 -5.34
N ALA A 160 -2.89 -13.89 -5.02
CA ALA A 160 -2.41 -12.90 -5.98
C ALA A 160 -1.00 -13.25 -6.50
N LEU A 161 -0.15 -13.84 -5.65
CA LEU A 161 1.13 -14.39 -6.07
C LEU A 161 0.93 -15.52 -7.08
N PHE A 162 0.06 -16.49 -6.80
CA PHE A 162 -0.26 -17.55 -7.77
C PHE A 162 -0.86 -17.01 -9.06
N ALA A 163 -1.81 -16.08 -8.96
CA ALA A 163 -2.39 -15.40 -10.12
C ALA A 163 -1.32 -14.71 -10.97
N THR A 164 -0.31 -14.11 -10.34
CA THR A 164 0.79 -13.43 -11.02
C THR A 164 1.73 -14.41 -11.71
N ILE A 165 2.02 -15.56 -11.10
CA ILE A 165 2.80 -16.63 -11.75
C ILE A 165 2.06 -17.14 -12.99
N ILE A 166 0.75 -17.40 -12.88
CA ILE A 166 -0.07 -17.81 -14.03
C ILE A 166 -0.09 -16.73 -15.10
N ALA A 167 -0.26 -15.46 -14.70
CA ALA A 167 -0.24 -14.33 -15.62
C ALA A 167 1.13 -14.16 -16.31
N TRP A 168 2.23 -14.42 -15.61
CA TRP A 168 3.59 -14.38 -16.16
C TRP A 168 3.71 -15.33 -17.36
N PHE A 169 3.34 -16.61 -17.20
CA PHE A 169 3.31 -17.55 -18.32
C PHE A 169 2.36 -17.10 -19.41
N ALA A 170 1.13 -16.69 -19.07
CA ALA A 170 0.15 -16.24 -20.04
C ALA A 170 0.66 -15.06 -20.89
N ILE A 171 1.36 -14.10 -20.28
CA ILE A 171 1.94 -12.94 -20.98
C ILE A 171 3.12 -13.37 -21.85
N LEU A 172 3.97 -14.29 -21.42
CA LEU A 172 5.09 -14.76 -22.25
C LEU A 172 4.60 -15.43 -23.54
N PHE A 173 3.55 -16.25 -23.46
CA PHE A 173 3.00 -16.93 -24.63
C PHE A 173 2.09 -16.02 -25.47
N THR A 174 1.18 -15.27 -24.84
CA THR A 174 0.11 -14.55 -25.54
C THR A 174 0.36 -13.05 -25.68
N GLY A 175 1.26 -12.48 -24.86
CA GLY A 175 1.46 -11.03 -24.73
C GLY A 175 0.28 -10.31 -24.05
N ARG A 176 -0.65 -11.03 -23.41
CA ARG A 176 -1.85 -10.47 -22.80
C ARG A 176 -2.01 -10.97 -21.36
N TYR A 177 -2.42 -10.07 -20.48
CA TYR A 177 -2.77 -10.41 -19.10
C TYR A 177 -4.20 -10.98 -19.05
N PRO A 178 -4.45 -12.19 -18.49
CA PRO A 178 -5.82 -12.68 -18.35
C PRO A 178 -6.70 -11.74 -17.49
N LYS A 179 -7.77 -11.20 -18.08
CA LYS A 179 -8.60 -10.15 -17.45
C LYS A 179 -9.15 -10.53 -16.06
N SER A 180 -9.51 -11.79 -15.84
CA SER A 180 -9.99 -12.27 -14.53
C SER A 180 -8.91 -12.19 -13.45
N LEU A 181 -7.67 -12.57 -13.78
CA LEU A 181 -6.54 -12.48 -12.86
C LEU A 181 -6.16 -11.01 -12.58
N PHE A 182 -6.19 -10.17 -13.62
CA PHE A 182 -5.96 -8.73 -13.47
C PHE A 182 -6.96 -8.12 -12.50
N ASN A 183 -8.26 -8.37 -12.71
CA ASN A 183 -9.32 -7.85 -11.84
C ASN A 183 -9.16 -8.33 -10.39
N TYR A 184 -8.76 -9.58 -10.20
CA TYR A 184 -8.49 -10.14 -8.87
C TYR A 184 -7.33 -9.40 -8.19
N VAL A 185 -6.16 -9.32 -8.83
CA VAL A 185 -4.97 -8.67 -8.25
C VAL A 185 -5.21 -7.19 -7.97
N VAL A 186 -5.83 -6.47 -8.90
CA VAL A 186 -6.21 -5.06 -8.68
C VAL A 186 -7.21 -4.94 -7.54
N GLY A 187 -8.17 -5.86 -7.45
CA GLY A 187 -9.16 -5.88 -6.37
C GLY A 187 -8.54 -6.10 -4.99
N VAL A 188 -7.53 -6.98 -4.90
CA VAL A 188 -6.74 -7.15 -3.67
C VAL A 188 -6.02 -5.85 -3.33
N GLY A 189 -5.35 -5.21 -4.29
CA GLY A 189 -4.70 -3.92 -4.09
C GLY A 189 -5.64 -2.79 -3.64
N ARG A 190 -6.85 -2.72 -4.21
CA ARG A 190 -7.89 -1.77 -3.80
C ARG A 190 -8.32 -2.00 -2.36
N TRP A 191 -8.49 -3.26 -1.97
CA TRP A 191 -8.88 -3.58 -0.60
C TRP A 191 -7.75 -3.28 0.39
N SER A 192 -6.51 -3.68 0.08
CA SER A 192 -5.34 -3.33 0.88
C SER A 192 -5.22 -1.81 1.09
N LEU A 193 -5.42 -1.01 0.04
CA LEU A 193 -5.41 0.45 0.16
C LEU A 193 -6.50 0.96 1.11
N ARG A 194 -7.71 0.40 1.07
CA ARG A 194 -8.79 0.81 1.99
C ARG A 194 -8.44 0.50 3.44
N VAL A 195 -7.83 -0.66 3.70
CA VAL A 195 -7.38 -1.06 5.03
C VAL A 195 -6.27 -0.14 5.51
N ALA A 196 -5.23 0.08 4.70
CA ALA A 196 -4.15 1.02 5.01
C ALA A 196 -4.67 2.44 5.28
N THR A 197 -5.65 2.92 4.49
CA THR A 197 -6.29 4.24 4.70
C THR A 197 -6.96 4.36 6.07
N TYR A 198 -7.57 3.26 6.55
CA TYR A 198 -8.23 3.20 7.85
C TYR A 198 -7.21 3.07 8.99
N SER A 199 -6.32 2.07 8.96
CA SER A 199 -5.49 1.69 10.09
C SER A 199 -4.11 2.35 10.15
N GLU A 200 -3.49 2.61 9.01
CA GLU A 200 -2.08 3.05 8.92
C GLU A 200 -1.96 4.54 8.55
N LEU A 201 -2.79 5.02 7.62
CA LEU A 201 -2.79 6.44 7.24
C LEU A 201 -3.73 7.26 8.11
N LEU A 202 -4.63 6.61 8.86
CA LEU A 202 -5.58 7.27 9.78
C LEU A 202 -6.44 8.35 9.11
N ILE A 203 -6.75 8.18 7.82
CA ILE A 203 -7.49 9.16 7.01
C ILE A 203 -9.00 9.03 7.23
N THR A 204 -9.50 7.87 7.64
CA THR A 204 -10.94 7.68 7.84
C THR A 204 -11.27 6.78 9.01
N ASP A 205 -12.35 7.08 9.72
CA ASP A 205 -12.94 6.22 10.76
C ASP A 205 -13.95 5.22 10.20
N LYS A 206 -14.28 5.32 8.90
CA LYS A 206 -15.19 4.38 8.25
C LYS A 206 -14.52 3.01 8.11
N TYR A 207 -15.09 2.00 8.77
CA TYR A 207 -14.58 0.63 8.70
C TYR A 207 -14.55 0.11 7.26
N PRO A 208 -13.44 -0.47 6.78
CA PRO A 208 -13.32 -0.94 5.40
C PRO A 208 -14.27 -2.11 5.11
N PRO A 209 -15.07 -2.07 4.03
CA PRO A 209 -15.86 -3.23 3.63
C PRO A 209 -14.96 -4.37 3.14
N PHE A 210 -15.33 -5.62 3.47
CA PHE A 210 -14.73 -6.84 2.96
C PHE A 210 -15.15 -7.05 1.49
N SER A 211 -14.46 -6.37 0.58
CA SER A 211 -14.80 -6.36 -0.84
C SER A 211 -13.53 -6.15 -1.67
N LEU A 212 -13.52 -6.69 -2.89
CA LEU A 212 -12.47 -6.45 -3.90
C LEU A 212 -12.84 -5.34 -4.90
N LYS A 213 -14.08 -4.85 -4.87
CA LYS A 213 -14.56 -3.78 -5.76
C LYS A 213 -14.17 -2.41 -5.24
#